data_AF-A0AAD4EAA7-F1
#
_entry.id   AF-A0AAD4EAA7-F1
#
_cell.length_a   1.000
_cell.length_b   1.000
_cell.length_c   1.000
_cell.angle_alpha   90.00
_cell.angle_beta   90.00
_cell.angle_gamma   90.00
#
_symmetry.space_group_name_H-M   'P 1'
#
loop_
_entity.id
_entity.type
_entity.pdbx_description
1 polymer ?
#
loop_
_entity_poly.entity_id
_entity_poly.type
_entity_poly.pdbx_seq_one_letter_code
_entity_poly.pdbx_strand_id
1 'polypeptide(L)'
;MAGAIGRASAGTRARVYIVKRENGARMSDAAISTPASGDSEHHASYGSERERWAKISARLPLPVPPAQTISLEISAVHEGGTRRKGSRGITIGNICEGMKDIDARIDAPRLIAIALNTMLPKIVAFCSGFNWRDDEFVVQDAKWVDLSKHPAGEPYFLSQCLQAGRKDSKGGSIRVVQSTVVDEDWAEQLAEDGDSTHIVQSAVVDEDLAEELIEDVGSGSHIMQSTAVKDTARAKSVLATETCMAVPAASKHIHVRTESGSRALPLSPPRKKIAPMDVTFCSPDRDNLKAALRSGGTANVNVKKVFEKQNETIHFYPIPKRLLMEILQNEDYRSFTLDAAESWVGQLTVNISQDNMIGMGGFKTAHPGWLTLTPPPISGFGSVSHHEIVVKRPFHQVYPHGVSQGPFKIGRFPVADEFPKLFKEANVLYWASSLLQLTYDFIDHCLASSCPPPSPIPRVRFVEAGLTLAFVQGPTAASKPGSRTCPIRACYLLEELIDGGDDAFLKFIHNTDANPLLDELDDGYDLAVFFSFTQHVQYVKTGGLAFISDYQVSGGQDIFGDSNIEVAVTMFEEQHICNDYCEWAGLEKYISLDEAVETQDS
;
A
#
# COMPACT_ATOMS: atom_id res chain seq x y z
N MET A 1 35.18 38.76 8.65
CA MET A 1 35.29 37.76 7.56
C MET A 1 36.04 36.55 8.09
N ALA A 2 35.41 35.38 8.11
CA ALA A 2 36.04 34.06 8.23
C ALA A 2 34.97 33.03 7.82
N GLY A 3 35.31 32.07 6.96
CA GLY A 3 34.36 31.08 6.44
C GLY A 3 34.17 29.90 7.39
N ALA A 4 32.95 29.34 7.43
CA ALA A 4 32.70 28.04 8.04
C ALA A 4 32.92 26.92 7.02
N ILE A 5 33.62 25.86 7.42
CA ILE A 5 33.65 24.58 6.69
C ILE A 5 32.90 23.57 7.55
N GLY A 6 31.64 23.35 7.24
CA GLY A 6 30.87 22.23 7.76
C GLY A 6 30.87 21.10 6.72
N ARG A 7 31.24 19.88 7.11
CA ARG A 7 30.93 18.69 6.32
C ARG A 7 29.48 18.30 6.60
N ALA A 8 28.62 18.44 5.59
CA ALA A 8 27.31 17.80 5.56
C ALA A 8 27.26 16.92 4.31
N SER A 9 27.00 15.62 4.48
CA SER A 9 26.68 14.73 3.37
C SER A 9 25.22 14.92 3.00
N ALA A 10 24.92 16.00 2.28
CA ALA A 10 23.59 16.28 1.78
C ALA A 10 23.43 15.62 0.40
N GLY A 11 22.86 14.40 0.40
CA GLY A 11 22.60 13.62 -0.82
C GLY A 11 21.79 14.44 -1.82
N THR A 12 22.45 14.97 -2.83
CA THR A 12 21.82 15.85 -3.81
C THR A 12 21.11 14.99 -4.84
N ARG A 13 19.77 15.10 -4.91
CA ARG A 13 18.98 14.51 -5.99
C ARG A 13 18.89 15.48 -7.15
N ALA A 14 19.28 15.03 -8.33
CA ALA A 14 19.10 15.76 -9.58
C ALA A 14 18.12 15.01 -10.51
N ARG A 15 17.53 15.73 -11.47
CA ARG A 15 16.59 15.17 -12.44
C ARG A 15 16.98 15.50 -13.86
N VAL A 16 16.85 14.50 -14.72
CA VAL A 16 17.28 14.53 -16.12
C VAL A 16 16.15 13.98 -16.99
N TYR A 17 15.83 14.68 -18.07
CA TYR A 17 14.76 14.34 -19.01
C TYR A 17 15.32 14.13 -20.41
N ILE A 18 14.59 13.43 -21.26
CA ILE A 18 14.98 13.18 -22.65
C ILE A 18 13.82 13.58 -23.56
N VAL A 19 14.09 14.44 -24.55
CA VAL A 19 13.10 15.26 -25.27
C VAL A 19 13.49 15.42 -26.75
N LYS A 20 12.55 15.39 -27.69
CA LYS A 20 12.80 15.63 -29.14
C LYS A 20 12.71 17.12 -29.49
N ARG A 21 13.53 17.64 -30.44
CA ARG A 21 13.85 19.09 -30.47
C ARG A 21 14.08 19.74 -31.86
N GLU A 22 13.62 21.00 -31.99
CA GLU A 22 14.07 21.99 -33.00
C GLU A 22 14.55 23.34 -32.38
N ASN A 23 14.76 24.40 -33.18
CA ASN A 23 15.59 25.58 -32.84
C ASN A 23 14.90 26.96 -32.81
N GLY A 24 15.27 27.80 -31.82
CA GLY A 24 14.88 29.24 -31.68
C GLY A 24 15.52 29.89 -30.44
N ALA A 25 15.72 31.22 -30.41
CA ALA A 25 16.59 31.92 -29.44
C ALA A 25 15.94 33.11 -28.65
N ARG A 26 16.64 33.66 -27.64
CA ARG A 26 16.13 34.56 -26.58
C ARG A 26 17.25 35.38 -25.86
N MET A 27 16.93 36.48 -25.14
CA MET A 27 17.77 37.14 -24.10
C MET A 27 16.93 37.85 -22.99
N SER A 28 17.54 38.20 -21.84
CA SER A 28 16.93 38.64 -20.54
C SER A 28 17.17 40.16 -20.20
N ASP A 29 17.35 40.78 -19.01
CA ASP A 29 17.82 40.53 -17.60
C ASP A 29 17.48 41.78 -16.70
N ALA A 30 17.67 41.97 -15.37
CA ALA A 30 17.91 41.17 -14.13
C ALA A 30 17.84 42.09 -12.85
N ALA A 31 18.47 41.72 -11.71
CA ALA A 31 18.90 42.53 -10.52
C ALA A 31 17.88 42.90 -9.38
N ILE A 32 18.23 43.07 -8.06
CA ILE A 32 19.21 42.44 -7.11
C ILE A 32 19.00 42.92 -5.62
N SER A 33 19.62 42.25 -4.61
CA SER A 33 19.88 42.65 -3.17
C SER A 33 18.83 42.30 -2.07
N THR A 34 19.07 42.25 -0.73
CA THR A 34 20.12 41.66 0.20
C THR A 34 19.62 41.69 1.68
N PRO A 35 19.90 40.69 2.57
CA PRO A 35 19.44 40.67 3.98
C PRO A 35 20.54 40.75 5.08
N ALA A 36 20.16 40.70 6.38
CA ALA A 36 21.03 40.85 7.58
C ALA A 36 20.85 39.72 8.64
N SER A 37 21.58 39.76 9.78
CA SER A 37 21.86 38.59 10.65
C SER A 37 21.82 38.84 12.19
N GLY A 38 21.71 37.74 12.96
CA GLY A 38 21.97 37.68 14.42
C GLY A 38 21.54 36.35 15.06
N ASP A 39 22.39 35.73 15.88
CA ASP A 39 22.17 34.52 16.73
C ASP A 39 23.29 34.47 17.82
N SER A 40 23.14 33.73 18.94
CA SER A 40 23.89 34.04 20.21
C SER A 40 24.61 32.90 20.98
N GLU A 41 25.75 33.29 21.58
CA GLU A 41 26.44 32.89 22.83
C GLU A 41 26.58 31.43 23.35
N HIS A 42 26.11 30.38 22.67
CA HIS A 42 26.42 28.98 23.08
C HIS A 42 27.78 28.42 22.59
N HIS A 43 28.69 29.28 22.09
CA HIS A 43 29.90 28.86 21.35
C HIS A 43 31.19 28.64 22.18
N ALA A 44 31.21 28.93 23.48
CA ALA A 44 32.45 29.06 24.25
C ALA A 44 33.33 27.79 24.35
N SER A 45 32.72 26.58 24.36
CA SER A 45 33.44 25.30 24.50
C SER A 45 34.00 24.73 23.19
N TYR A 46 33.47 25.16 22.04
CA TYR A 46 33.70 24.51 20.74
C TYR A 46 35.13 24.69 20.21
N GLY A 47 35.82 25.78 20.60
CA GLY A 47 37.20 26.05 20.16
C GLY A 47 38.20 25.00 20.62
N SER A 48 38.14 24.63 21.90
CA SER A 48 38.99 23.61 22.54
C SER A 48 38.82 22.22 21.90
N GLU A 49 37.58 21.83 21.61
CA GLU A 49 37.28 20.56 20.92
C GLU A 49 37.88 20.56 19.52
N ARG A 50 37.67 21.63 18.75
CA ARG A 50 38.14 21.74 17.36
C ARG A 50 39.66 21.70 17.23
N GLU A 51 40.39 22.25 18.20
CA GLU A 51 41.86 22.22 18.21
C GLU A 51 42.43 20.82 18.52
N ARG A 52 41.72 20.02 19.33
CA ARG A 52 42.05 18.60 19.58
C ARG A 52 41.92 17.78 18.30
N TRP A 53 40.81 17.90 17.58
CA TRP A 53 40.58 17.21 16.30
C TRP A 53 41.59 17.61 15.22
N ALA A 54 41.90 18.90 15.08
CA ALA A 54 42.87 19.39 14.09
C ALA A 54 44.29 18.81 14.27
N LYS A 55 44.71 18.56 15.52
CA LYS A 55 46.01 17.95 15.85
C LYS A 55 46.08 16.45 15.56
N ILE A 56 44.92 15.78 15.46
CA ILE A 56 44.82 14.37 15.07
C ILE A 56 44.84 14.26 13.54
N SER A 57 44.04 15.05 12.83
CA SER A 57 43.98 15.03 11.36
C SER A 57 45.29 15.39 10.66
N ALA A 58 46.17 16.17 11.32
CA ALA A 58 47.45 16.59 10.76
C ALA A 58 48.59 15.54 10.87
N ARG A 59 48.33 14.34 11.41
CA ARG A 59 49.35 13.32 11.69
C ARG A 59 49.22 12.03 10.88
N LEU A 60 48.17 11.88 10.08
CA LEU A 60 47.95 10.74 9.21
C LEU A 60 48.13 11.16 7.74
N PRO A 61 48.72 10.33 6.86
CA PRO A 61 48.63 10.54 5.43
C PRO A 61 47.16 10.43 5.03
N LEU A 62 46.57 11.54 4.58
CA LEU A 62 45.16 11.57 4.21
C LEU A 62 44.90 10.68 3.00
N PRO A 63 43.93 9.74 3.05
CA PRO A 63 43.37 9.18 1.83
C PRO A 63 42.75 10.31 1.00
N VAL A 64 42.67 10.09 -0.32
CA VAL A 64 41.94 10.98 -1.23
C VAL A 64 40.53 11.20 -0.63
N PRO A 65 40.04 12.44 -0.48
CA PRO A 65 38.71 12.67 0.07
C PRO A 65 37.69 11.92 -0.78
N PRO A 66 36.75 11.16 -0.17
CA PRO A 66 35.81 10.32 -0.90
C PRO A 66 35.06 11.18 -1.93
N ALA A 67 34.87 10.62 -3.12
CA ALA A 67 34.16 11.30 -4.19
C ALA A 67 32.78 11.71 -3.69
N GLN A 68 32.43 12.98 -3.85
CA GLN A 68 31.08 13.44 -3.54
C GLN A 68 30.15 12.79 -4.56
N THR A 69 29.13 12.07 -4.11
CA THR A 69 28.14 11.45 -5.00
C THR A 69 26.79 12.18 -4.98
N ILE A 70 26.01 11.96 -6.04
CA ILE A 70 24.63 12.42 -6.21
C ILE A 70 23.75 11.26 -6.65
N SER A 71 22.44 11.40 -6.44
CA SER A 71 21.45 10.50 -7.04
C SER A 71 20.77 11.19 -8.21
N LEU A 72 20.48 10.45 -9.28
CA LEU A 72 19.70 10.92 -10.42
C LEU A 72 18.31 10.27 -10.40
N GLU A 73 17.32 11.00 -10.93
CA GLU A 73 16.02 10.47 -11.27
C GLU A 73 15.71 10.90 -12.72
N ILE A 74 15.60 9.92 -13.62
CA ILE A 74 15.60 10.13 -15.07
C ILE A 74 14.25 9.69 -15.63
N SER A 75 13.61 10.48 -16.50
CA SER A 75 12.27 10.14 -17.03
C SER A 75 12.13 10.42 -18.53
N ALA A 76 11.44 9.54 -19.25
CA ALA A 76 11.18 9.68 -20.69
C ALA A 76 9.91 10.51 -20.94
N VAL A 77 9.98 11.52 -21.83
CA VAL A 77 8.84 12.41 -22.13
C VAL A 77 8.74 12.74 -23.61
N HIS A 78 7.52 12.75 -24.12
CA HIS A 78 7.20 13.15 -25.49
C HIS A 78 6.72 14.61 -25.55
N GLU A 79 7.10 15.31 -26.64
CA GLU A 79 6.77 16.71 -26.90
C GLU A 79 5.93 16.86 -28.18
N GLY A 80 4.73 16.26 -28.16
CA GLY A 80 3.68 16.45 -29.19
C GLY A 80 2.48 17.25 -28.70
N GLY A 81 1.57 17.57 -29.63
CA GLY A 81 0.30 18.27 -29.42
C GLY A 81 0.35 19.80 -29.36
N THR A 82 -0.75 20.46 -29.76
CA THR A 82 -0.93 21.93 -29.74
C THR A 82 -1.07 22.47 -28.32
N ARG A 83 0.08 22.69 -27.65
CA ARG A 83 0.13 23.04 -26.23
C ARG A 83 -0.53 24.37 -25.87
N ARG A 84 -1.31 24.35 -24.78
CA ARG A 84 -1.58 25.55 -23.97
C ARG A 84 -0.29 25.92 -23.24
N LYS A 85 0.19 27.15 -23.44
CA LYS A 85 1.42 27.72 -22.86
C LYS A 85 1.51 27.47 -21.33
N GLY A 86 2.28 26.46 -20.93
CA GLY A 86 2.40 26.01 -19.54
C GLY A 86 2.19 24.52 -19.28
N SER A 87 1.65 23.74 -20.23
CA SER A 87 1.56 22.28 -20.09
C SER A 87 2.94 21.60 -20.19
N ARG A 88 3.12 20.53 -19.41
CA ARG A 88 4.33 19.67 -19.47
C ARG A 88 4.29 18.75 -20.69
N GLY A 89 5.41 18.07 -20.96
CA GLY A 89 5.43 16.91 -21.85
C GLY A 89 4.58 15.76 -21.31
N ILE A 90 4.14 14.89 -22.21
CA ILE A 90 3.44 13.64 -21.87
C ILE A 90 4.52 12.61 -21.52
N THR A 91 4.39 11.83 -20.45
CA THR A 91 5.36 10.78 -20.15
C THR A 91 5.27 9.65 -21.17
N ILE A 92 6.41 9.11 -21.61
CA ILE A 92 6.43 7.91 -22.46
C ILE A 92 6.20 6.73 -21.51
N GLY A 93 4.94 6.30 -21.42
CA GLY A 93 4.49 5.37 -20.38
C GLY A 93 4.78 5.90 -18.97
N ASN A 94 5.19 4.99 -18.09
CA ASN A 94 5.67 5.28 -16.73
C ASN A 94 7.21 5.15 -16.62
N ILE A 95 7.97 5.25 -17.72
CA ILE A 95 9.41 4.97 -17.73
C ILE A 95 10.17 6.04 -16.93
N CYS A 96 10.61 5.66 -15.72
CA CYS A 96 11.34 6.52 -14.79
C CYS A 96 12.35 5.69 -13.98
N GLU A 97 13.58 6.16 -13.87
CA GLU A 97 14.70 5.41 -13.30
C GLU A 97 15.46 6.20 -12.25
N GLY A 98 15.72 5.57 -11.09
CA GLY A 98 16.53 6.13 -10.02
C GLY A 98 17.95 5.56 -10.05
N MET A 99 18.95 6.41 -10.22
CA MET A 99 20.37 6.05 -10.10
C MET A 99 20.96 6.64 -8.81
N LYS A 100 21.86 5.92 -8.15
CA LYS A 100 22.66 6.41 -7.02
C LYS A 100 24.12 6.58 -7.45
N ASP A 101 24.93 7.13 -6.55
CA ASP A 101 26.39 7.10 -6.55
C ASP A 101 27.13 7.63 -7.80
N ILE A 102 26.47 8.54 -8.52
CA ILE A 102 27.08 9.30 -9.63
C ILE A 102 28.03 10.36 -9.05
N ASP A 103 29.24 10.50 -9.58
CA ASP A 103 30.19 11.54 -9.15
C ASP A 103 29.60 12.96 -9.35
N ALA A 104 29.53 13.76 -8.29
CA ALA A 104 29.03 15.14 -8.32
C ALA A 104 29.85 16.07 -9.24
N ARG A 105 31.05 15.64 -9.64
CA ARG A 105 31.94 16.32 -10.60
C ARG A 105 31.61 15.98 -12.06
N ILE A 106 30.61 15.15 -12.33
CA ILE A 106 30.17 14.79 -13.69
C ILE A 106 29.88 16.04 -14.53
N ASP A 107 30.36 16.03 -15.78
CA ASP A 107 30.10 17.09 -16.75
C ASP A 107 28.85 16.77 -17.58
N ALA A 108 28.35 17.77 -18.32
CA ALA A 108 27.12 17.59 -19.09
C ALA A 108 27.23 16.46 -20.15
N PRO A 109 28.31 16.31 -20.94
CA PRO A 109 28.46 15.19 -21.87
C PRO A 109 28.36 13.79 -21.24
N ARG A 110 28.98 13.56 -20.08
CA ARG A 110 28.85 12.27 -19.38
C ARG A 110 27.44 12.07 -18.82
N LEU A 111 26.80 13.13 -18.33
CA LEU A 111 25.43 13.08 -17.84
C LEU A 111 24.41 12.78 -18.96
N ILE A 112 24.63 13.31 -20.17
CA ILE A 112 23.89 12.96 -21.39
C ILE A 112 24.05 11.46 -21.69
N ALA A 113 25.28 10.96 -21.73
CA ALA A 113 25.55 9.56 -22.05
C ALA A 113 24.91 8.59 -21.03
N ILE A 114 25.00 8.89 -19.73
CA ILE A 114 24.34 8.10 -18.68
C ILE A 114 22.82 8.07 -18.88
N ALA A 115 22.18 9.23 -19.14
CA ALA A 115 20.74 9.31 -19.33
C ALA A 115 20.27 8.55 -20.59
N LEU A 116 20.95 8.74 -21.73
CA LEU A 116 20.63 8.01 -22.96
C LEU A 116 20.80 6.50 -22.77
N ASN A 117 21.94 6.04 -22.26
CA ASN A 117 22.21 4.61 -22.06
C ASN A 117 21.22 3.94 -21.08
N THR A 118 20.75 4.67 -20.07
CA THR A 118 19.78 4.16 -19.07
C THR A 118 18.36 4.03 -19.66
N MET A 119 17.97 4.96 -20.54
CA MET A 119 16.57 5.14 -20.95
C MET A 119 16.26 4.67 -22.36
N LEU A 120 17.19 4.79 -23.32
CA LEU A 120 16.96 4.37 -24.71
C LEU A 120 16.54 2.90 -24.82
N PRO A 121 17.17 1.91 -24.13
CA PRO A 121 16.70 0.53 -24.16
C PRO A 121 15.25 0.37 -23.68
N LYS A 122 14.84 1.18 -22.70
CA LYS A 122 13.49 1.14 -22.10
C LYS A 122 12.44 1.82 -23.00
N ILE A 123 12.81 2.91 -23.68
CA ILE A 123 11.97 3.58 -24.70
C ILE A 123 11.79 2.67 -25.93
N VAL A 124 12.88 2.04 -26.40
CA VAL A 124 12.84 1.08 -27.51
C VAL A 124 12.03 -0.17 -27.14
N ALA A 125 12.15 -0.69 -25.92
CA ALA A 125 11.32 -1.82 -25.46
C ALA A 125 9.82 -1.45 -25.37
N PHE A 126 9.50 -0.24 -24.90
CA PHE A 126 8.12 0.24 -24.77
C PHE A 126 7.45 0.55 -26.12
N CYS A 127 8.21 0.96 -27.14
CA CYS A 127 7.72 1.23 -28.49
C CYS A 127 8.60 0.56 -29.55
N SER A 128 8.67 -0.77 -29.53
CA SER A 128 9.57 -1.57 -30.38
C SER A 128 9.26 -1.55 -31.88
N GLY A 129 8.07 -1.10 -32.27
CA GLY A 129 7.69 -0.85 -33.67
C GLY A 129 8.16 0.50 -34.22
N PHE A 130 8.60 1.43 -33.36
CA PHE A 130 9.03 2.77 -33.78
C PHE A 130 10.54 2.82 -33.98
N ASN A 131 10.99 3.35 -35.13
CA ASN A 131 12.41 3.45 -35.47
C ASN A 131 13.05 4.69 -34.80
N TRP A 132 13.27 4.60 -33.49
CA TRP A 132 13.96 5.61 -32.70
C TRP A 132 15.39 5.84 -33.21
N ARG A 133 15.83 7.11 -33.22
CA ARG A 133 17.21 7.48 -33.61
C ARG A 133 17.85 8.32 -32.51
N ASP A 134 19.07 7.98 -32.11
CA ASP A 134 19.79 8.61 -31.01
C ASP A 134 19.92 10.15 -31.17
N ASP A 135 20.04 10.64 -32.42
CA ASP A 135 20.14 12.06 -32.74
C ASP A 135 18.84 12.86 -32.52
N GLU A 136 17.70 12.18 -32.39
CA GLU A 136 16.42 12.81 -32.05
C GLU A 136 16.27 13.08 -30.54
N PHE A 137 17.12 12.50 -29.69
CA PHE A 137 17.00 12.58 -28.23
C PHE A 137 17.92 13.65 -27.62
N VAL A 138 17.31 14.76 -27.18
CA VAL A 138 17.99 15.81 -26.44
C VAL A 138 17.77 15.62 -24.95
N VAL A 139 18.86 15.34 -24.23
CA VAL A 139 18.85 15.26 -22.77
C VAL A 139 18.83 16.67 -22.18
N GLN A 140 17.91 16.92 -21.24
CA GLN A 140 17.68 18.23 -20.63
C GLN A 140 17.65 18.12 -19.10
N ASP A 141 18.06 19.18 -18.41
CA ASP A 141 17.90 19.27 -16.96
C ASP A 141 16.44 19.56 -16.55
N ALA A 142 16.16 19.61 -15.26
CA ALA A 142 14.83 19.95 -14.76
C ALA A 142 14.43 21.44 -14.88
N LYS A 143 15.21 22.34 -15.53
CA LYS A 143 14.79 23.66 -16.08
C LYS A 143 14.45 23.56 -17.58
N TRP A 144 14.65 22.37 -18.19
CA TRP A 144 14.61 22.10 -19.63
C TRP A 144 15.70 22.88 -20.38
N VAL A 145 16.86 23.03 -19.73
CA VAL A 145 18.11 23.38 -20.39
C VAL A 145 18.70 22.12 -20.99
N ASP A 146 18.63 22.06 -22.32
CA ASP A 146 19.38 21.16 -23.19
C ASP A 146 20.87 21.07 -22.77
N LEU A 147 21.25 19.90 -22.26
CA LEU A 147 22.57 19.65 -21.70
C LEU A 147 23.67 19.71 -22.76
N SER A 148 23.37 19.50 -24.04
CA SER A 148 24.36 19.58 -25.13
C SER A 148 24.92 21.00 -25.32
N LYS A 149 24.26 22.02 -24.74
CA LYS A 149 24.69 23.42 -24.74
C LYS A 149 25.62 23.79 -23.59
N HIS A 150 25.83 22.89 -22.63
CA HIS A 150 26.77 23.12 -21.54
C HIS A 150 28.20 22.76 -21.94
N PRO A 151 29.22 23.48 -21.44
CA PRO A 151 30.62 23.19 -21.76
C PRO A 151 31.04 21.80 -21.25
N ALA A 152 31.79 21.08 -22.07
CA ALA A 152 32.43 19.83 -21.68
C ALA A 152 33.55 20.09 -20.65
N GLY A 153 33.78 19.13 -19.74
CA GLY A 153 34.80 19.23 -18.70
C GLY A 153 34.46 20.12 -17.49
N GLU A 154 33.34 20.86 -17.50
CA GLU A 154 32.86 21.60 -16.34
C GLU A 154 31.87 20.76 -15.49
N PRO A 155 32.13 20.56 -14.18
CA PRO A 155 31.20 19.91 -13.24
C PRO A 155 29.80 20.52 -13.22
N TYR A 156 28.81 19.79 -13.74
CA TYR A 156 27.46 20.29 -14.01
C TYR A 156 26.67 20.62 -12.73
N PHE A 157 26.83 19.80 -11.69
CA PHE A 157 26.11 19.97 -10.42
C PHE A 157 26.89 20.74 -9.36
N LEU A 158 28.23 20.77 -9.43
CA LEU A 158 29.07 21.36 -8.40
C LEU A 158 28.80 22.86 -8.18
N SER A 159 28.54 23.62 -9.26
CA SER A 159 28.14 25.03 -9.21
C SER A 159 26.77 25.28 -8.55
N GLN A 160 25.93 24.24 -8.49
CA GLN A 160 24.60 24.26 -7.86
C GLN A 160 24.70 23.81 -6.39
N CYS A 161 25.60 22.86 -6.09
CA CYS A 161 25.88 22.37 -4.73
C CYS A 161 26.66 23.39 -3.87
N LEU A 162 27.53 24.21 -4.48
CA LEU A 162 28.39 25.16 -3.76
C LEU A 162 27.72 26.50 -3.35
N GLN A 163 26.39 26.63 -3.46
CA GLN A 163 25.68 27.88 -3.11
C GLN A 163 25.51 28.06 -1.60
N ALA A 164 26.60 28.47 -0.93
CA ALA A 164 26.65 28.64 0.52
C ALA A 164 25.72 29.76 1.04
N GLY A 165 24.73 29.37 1.86
CA GLY A 165 24.29 30.17 3.00
C GLY A 165 23.39 31.39 2.73
N ARG A 166 22.34 31.28 1.90
CA ARG A 166 21.16 32.16 2.05
C ARG A 166 20.14 31.50 2.97
N LYS A 167 19.66 32.19 4.01
CA LYS A 167 18.72 31.63 5.01
C LYS A 167 17.33 31.26 4.43
N ASP A 168 17.09 31.56 3.15
CA ASP A 168 15.89 31.21 2.36
C ASP A 168 16.18 30.22 1.18
N SER A 169 17.38 29.66 1.06
CA SER A 169 17.69 28.72 -0.04
C SER A 169 17.02 27.37 0.18
N LYS A 170 15.76 27.27 -0.25
CA LYS A 170 15.07 26.00 -0.52
C LYS A 170 16.02 25.10 -1.33
N GLY A 171 16.21 23.85 -0.88
CA GLY A 171 17.00 22.85 -1.62
C GLY A 171 16.56 22.81 -3.09
N GLY A 172 17.54 22.75 -4.00
CA GLY A 172 17.40 23.15 -5.41
C GLY A 172 16.22 22.53 -6.17
N SER A 173 15.05 23.15 -6.07
CA SER A 173 13.83 22.74 -6.78
C SER A 173 13.83 23.31 -8.19
N ILE A 174 14.30 22.50 -9.13
CA ILE A 174 14.46 22.85 -10.54
C ILE A 174 13.10 22.58 -11.26
N ARG A 175 12.57 23.56 -12.04
CA ARG A 175 11.20 23.54 -12.63
C ARG A 175 11.11 24.24 -14.00
N VAL A 176 10.05 23.96 -14.78
CA VAL A 176 9.98 24.14 -16.26
C VAL A 176 8.69 24.79 -16.79
N VAL A 177 8.80 25.51 -17.93
CA VAL A 177 7.73 25.84 -18.90
C VAL A 177 8.30 25.95 -20.34
N GLN A 178 7.64 25.37 -21.34
CA GLN A 178 7.96 25.52 -22.79
C GLN A 178 6.68 25.63 -23.68
N SER A 179 6.83 25.99 -24.97
CA SER A 179 5.77 26.08 -26.00
C SER A 179 6.31 25.76 -27.41
N THR A 180 5.51 25.05 -28.23
CA THR A 180 5.85 24.63 -29.62
C THR A 180 4.58 24.53 -30.50
N VAL A 181 4.73 24.29 -31.81
CA VAL A 181 3.68 23.90 -32.80
C VAL A 181 4.12 22.58 -33.47
N VAL A 182 3.21 21.83 -34.09
CA VAL A 182 3.29 20.36 -34.27
C VAL A 182 2.77 19.91 -35.65
N ASP A 183 3.23 18.75 -36.11
CA ASP A 183 2.85 18.04 -37.35
C ASP A 183 1.89 16.84 -37.05
N GLU A 184 1.11 16.38 -38.04
CA GLU A 184 -0.18 15.70 -37.76
C GLU A 184 -0.12 14.17 -37.55
N ASP A 185 0.78 13.45 -38.23
CA ASP A 185 0.82 11.96 -38.28
C ASP A 185 0.83 11.25 -36.90
N TRP A 186 1.41 11.87 -35.87
CA TRP A 186 1.60 11.23 -34.55
C TRP A 186 0.32 11.12 -33.70
N ALA A 187 -0.80 11.69 -34.16
CA ALA A 187 -2.06 11.70 -33.41
C ALA A 187 -2.97 10.49 -33.72
N GLU A 188 -2.93 9.95 -34.93
CA GLU A 188 -3.85 8.89 -35.37
C GLU A 188 -3.44 7.51 -34.81
N GLN A 189 -2.14 7.22 -34.78
CA GLN A 189 -1.63 5.90 -34.39
C GLN A 189 -1.89 5.53 -32.92
N LEU A 190 -2.08 6.52 -32.04
CA LEU A 190 -2.50 6.32 -30.64
C LEU A 190 -4.02 6.13 -30.46
N ALA A 191 -4.82 6.31 -31.52
CA ALA A 191 -6.26 6.08 -31.47
C ALA A 191 -6.64 4.63 -31.81
N GLU A 192 -5.85 3.93 -32.64
CA GLU A 192 -6.15 2.57 -33.09
C GLU A 192 -5.83 1.50 -32.03
N ASP A 193 -4.71 1.62 -31.30
CA ASP A 193 -4.31 0.68 -30.24
C ASP A 193 -5.20 0.74 -28.97
N GLY A 194 -6.19 1.63 -28.92
CA GLY A 194 -7.02 1.90 -27.74
C GLY A 194 -8.26 1.01 -27.57
N ASP A 195 -8.74 0.34 -28.62
CA ASP A 195 -10.08 -0.29 -28.65
C ASP A 195 -10.04 -1.83 -28.74
N SER A 196 -9.35 -2.48 -27.80
CA SER A 196 -9.26 -3.95 -27.74
C SER A 196 -9.23 -4.51 -26.32
N THR A 197 -10.33 -4.30 -25.58
CA THR A 197 -10.67 -5.11 -24.40
C THR A 197 -12.06 -5.73 -24.56
N HIS A 198 -12.12 -6.96 -25.08
CA HIS A 198 -13.37 -7.73 -25.17
C HIS A 198 -13.91 -8.05 -23.77
N ILE A 199 -15.07 -7.49 -23.43
CA ILE A 199 -15.79 -7.82 -22.19
C ILE A 199 -16.52 -9.16 -22.36
N VAL A 200 -16.18 -10.15 -21.52
CA VAL A 200 -16.96 -11.37 -21.39
C VAL A 200 -18.22 -11.08 -20.56
N GLN A 201 -19.31 -10.71 -21.24
CA GLN A 201 -20.64 -10.68 -20.62
C GLN A 201 -21.16 -12.12 -20.50
N SER A 202 -21.01 -12.72 -19.32
CA SER A 202 -21.76 -13.94 -18.99
C SER A 202 -23.23 -13.59 -18.75
N ALA A 203 -24.14 -14.34 -19.38
CA ALA A 203 -25.57 -14.06 -19.32
C ALA A 203 -26.22 -14.62 -18.05
N VAL A 204 -27.23 -13.90 -17.54
CA VAL A 204 -28.27 -14.45 -16.66
C VAL A 204 -29.61 -14.23 -17.38
N VAL A 205 -30.50 -15.20 -17.25
CA VAL A 205 -31.69 -15.37 -18.11
C VAL A 205 -32.84 -14.44 -17.69
N ASP A 206 -33.48 -13.80 -18.65
CA ASP A 206 -34.87 -13.33 -18.53
C ASP A 206 -35.81 -14.45 -19.01
N GLU A 207 -36.84 -14.76 -18.21
CA GLU A 207 -37.94 -15.66 -18.59
C GLU A 207 -39.13 -14.88 -19.21
N ASP A 208 -40.18 -15.60 -19.58
CA ASP A 208 -41.48 -15.11 -20.12
C ASP A 208 -41.46 -14.37 -21.48
N LEU A 209 -41.71 -15.14 -22.55
CA LEU A 209 -43.01 -15.08 -23.24
C LEU A 209 -43.27 -16.35 -24.07
N ALA A 210 -44.54 -16.63 -24.37
CA ALA A 210 -45.01 -17.91 -24.93
C ALA A 210 -45.74 -17.75 -26.28
N GLU A 211 -46.15 -18.88 -26.88
CA GLU A 211 -47.00 -19.02 -28.08
C GLU A 211 -46.33 -18.58 -29.43
N GLU A 212 -46.58 -19.16 -30.63
CA GLU A 212 -47.57 -20.14 -31.14
C GLU A 212 -46.96 -21.18 -32.15
N LEU A 213 -47.52 -22.39 -32.15
CA LEU A 213 -47.93 -23.31 -33.26
C LEU A 213 -47.11 -23.65 -34.54
N ILE A 214 -46.90 -24.98 -34.71
CA ILE A 214 -47.16 -25.90 -35.88
C ILE A 214 -46.55 -25.66 -37.30
N GLU A 215 -45.85 -26.70 -37.80
CA GLU A 215 -45.84 -27.37 -39.15
C GLU A 215 -44.39 -27.85 -39.45
N ASP A 216 -43.97 -29.13 -39.35
CA ASP A 216 -44.40 -30.43 -39.96
C ASP A 216 -43.76 -30.72 -41.35
N VAL A 217 -43.67 -32.01 -41.73
CA VAL A 217 -42.93 -32.61 -42.87
C VAL A 217 -41.40 -32.70 -42.69
N GLY A 218 -40.69 -33.80 -42.98
CA GLY A 218 -41.12 -35.17 -43.36
C GLY A 218 -40.04 -35.95 -44.16
N SER A 219 -39.92 -37.28 -43.94
CA SER A 219 -38.87 -38.20 -44.47
C SER A 219 -37.42 -37.93 -44.01
N GLY A 220 -36.48 -38.89 -43.92
CA GLY A 220 -36.42 -40.33 -44.24
C GLY A 220 -35.09 -40.68 -44.97
N SER A 221 -34.43 -41.85 -44.87
CA SER A 221 -34.60 -43.06 -44.04
C SER A 221 -33.36 -44.00 -44.18
N HIS A 222 -33.03 -44.81 -43.16
CA HIS A 222 -31.98 -45.88 -43.16
C HIS A 222 -30.50 -45.41 -43.36
N ILE A 223 -29.42 -46.14 -43.00
CA ILE A 223 -29.15 -47.60 -42.90
C ILE A 223 -28.37 -48.01 -41.61
N MET A 224 -28.51 -49.30 -41.26
CA MET A 224 -27.72 -50.22 -40.39
C MET A 224 -26.20 -49.94 -40.20
N GLN A 225 -25.45 -50.47 -39.22
CA GLN A 225 -25.68 -51.39 -38.06
C GLN A 225 -24.42 -51.39 -37.16
N SER A 226 -24.54 -51.64 -35.84
CA SER A 226 -23.68 -52.59 -35.09
C SER A 226 -24.24 -52.83 -33.67
N THR A 227 -23.87 -53.94 -33.02
CA THR A 227 -24.44 -54.36 -31.72
C THR A 227 -23.37 -54.71 -30.69
N ALA A 228 -23.55 -54.27 -29.44
CA ALA A 228 -22.92 -54.88 -28.26
C ALA A 228 -23.85 -54.75 -27.04
N VAL A 229 -24.48 -55.85 -26.62
CA VAL A 229 -25.35 -55.93 -25.44
C VAL A 229 -24.56 -56.53 -24.27
N LYS A 230 -24.73 -55.98 -23.06
CA LYS A 230 -24.54 -56.74 -21.81
C LYS A 230 -25.24 -56.12 -20.60
N ASP A 231 -26.50 -56.48 -20.42
CA ASP A 231 -27.14 -56.45 -19.10
C ASP A 231 -26.47 -57.48 -18.16
N THR A 232 -26.29 -57.14 -16.89
CA THR A 232 -26.70 -58.01 -15.77
C THR A 232 -26.89 -57.18 -14.51
N ALA A 233 -28.10 -57.17 -13.92
CA ALA A 233 -28.35 -56.62 -12.59
C ALA A 233 -28.14 -57.69 -11.49
N ARG A 234 -28.12 -57.32 -10.20
CA ARG A 234 -29.06 -57.84 -9.15
C ARG A 234 -28.70 -57.49 -7.69
N ALA A 235 -29.77 -57.16 -6.94
CA ALA A 235 -29.98 -57.30 -5.48
C ALA A 235 -29.20 -56.46 -4.44
N LYS A 236 -29.90 -55.41 -4.00
CA LYS A 236 -30.17 -55.03 -2.58
C LYS A 236 -29.93 -56.13 -1.52
N SER A 237 -29.45 -55.72 -0.33
CA SER A 237 -29.96 -56.24 0.96
C SER A 237 -29.67 -55.31 2.15
N VAL A 238 -30.74 -54.82 2.80
CA VAL A 238 -30.98 -54.69 4.27
C VAL A 238 -29.74 -54.49 5.17
N LEU A 239 -29.63 -53.40 5.95
CA LEU A 239 -30.46 -53.16 7.14
C LEU A 239 -30.62 -51.66 7.50
N ALA A 240 -31.68 -51.32 8.22
CA ALA A 240 -32.02 -49.94 8.63
C ALA A 240 -32.36 -49.85 10.12
N THR A 241 -32.29 -48.64 10.69
CA THR A 241 -32.93 -48.31 11.98
C THR A 241 -33.39 -46.86 11.95
N GLU A 242 -34.67 -46.65 11.64
CA GLU A 242 -35.35 -45.37 11.86
C GLU A 242 -35.81 -45.28 13.33
N THR A 243 -35.99 -44.06 13.84
CA THR A 243 -36.94 -43.80 14.93
C THR A 243 -37.51 -42.39 14.78
N CYS A 244 -38.55 -42.28 13.96
CA CYS A 244 -39.48 -41.15 13.96
C CYS A 244 -40.85 -41.64 14.44
N MET A 245 -41.49 -40.89 15.34
CA MET A 245 -42.85 -41.14 15.83
C MET A 245 -43.62 -39.82 15.74
N ALA A 246 -44.82 -39.85 15.15
CA ALA A 246 -45.50 -38.63 14.71
C ALA A 246 -46.99 -38.59 15.09
N VAL A 247 -47.35 -37.58 15.89
CA VAL A 247 -48.70 -36.98 16.12
C VAL A 247 -49.82 -37.93 16.63
N PRO A 248 -50.83 -37.40 17.35
CA PRO A 248 -51.99 -36.78 16.70
C PRO A 248 -52.47 -35.47 17.38
N ALA A 249 -53.48 -34.83 16.80
CA ALA A 249 -53.89 -33.46 17.12
C ALA A 249 -55.29 -33.32 17.78
N ALA A 250 -55.51 -32.13 18.35
CA ALA A 250 -56.78 -31.44 18.58
C ALA A 250 -57.83 -32.03 19.57
N SER A 251 -58.12 -31.27 20.64
CA SER A 251 -59.52 -30.97 21.02
C SER A 251 -59.71 -29.77 21.97
N LYS A 252 -60.50 -28.80 21.46
CA LYS A 252 -61.68 -28.14 22.05
C LYS A 252 -61.64 -27.51 23.47
N HIS A 253 -62.21 -26.30 23.54
CA HIS A 253 -62.72 -25.64 24.74
C HIS A 253 -63.50 -26.57 25.68
N ILE A 254 -63.25 -26.45 27.00
CA ILE A 254 -64.31 -26.51 28.02
C ILE A 254 -64.05 -25.38 29.03
N HIS A 255 -65.04 -24.53 29.26
CA HIS A 255 -64.97 -23.42 30.22
C HIS A 255 -65.62 -23.87 31.55
N VAL A 256 -64.85 -24.50 32.45
CA VAL A 256 -65.39 -24.95 33.75
C VAL A 256 -65.35 -23.82 34.78
N ARG A 257 -66.52 -23.23 35.03
CA ARG A 257 -66.80 -22.30 36.13
C ARG A 257 -66.88 -23.11 37.43
N THR A 258 -65.94 -22.89 38.35
CA THR A 258 -66.01 -23.47 39.71
C THR A 258 -66.28 -22.36 40.72
N GLU A 259 -67.48 -22.35 41.29
CA GLU A 259 -67.84 -21.38 42.33
C GLU A 259 -67.38 -21.87 43.69
N SER A 260 -66.59 -21.05 44.40
CA SER A 260 -66.25 -21.26 45.80
C SER A 260 -66.24 -19.91 46.52
N GLY A 261 -67.36 -19.60 47.15
CA GLY A 261 -67.51 -18.34 47.89
C GLY A 261 -66.71 -18.38 49.19
N SER A 262 -65.58 -17.69 49.24
CA SER A 262 -64.88 -17.37 50.49
C SER A 262 -64.92 -15.87 50.77
N ARG A 263 -65.35 -15.54 51.99
CA ARG A 263 -65.66 -14.19 52.45
C ARG A 263 -64.37 -13.41 52.68
N ALA A 264 -64.04 -12.47 51.80
CA ALA A 264 -62.84 -11.66 51.90
C ALA A 264 -62.79 -10.87 53.22
N LEU A 265 -61.93 -11.28 54.15
CA LEU A 265 -61.46 -10.45 55.25
C LEU A 265 -60.29 -9.58 54.75
N PRO A 266 -60.13 -8.34 55.24
CA PRO A 266 -59.04 -7.47 54.82
C PRO A 266 -57.70 -8.00 55.34
N LEU A 267 -56.96 -8.69 54.47
CA LEU A 267 -55.58 -9.09 54.74
C LEU A 267 -54.71 -7.85 54.92
N SER A 268 -54.01 -7.80 56.06
CA SER A 268 -53.07 -6.71 56.37
C SER A 268 -51.94 -6.66 55.34
N PRO A 269 -51.36 -5.47 55.06
CA PRO A 269 -50.31 -5.32 54.05
C PRO A 269 -49.10 -6.23 54.34
N PRO A 270 -48.42 -6.73 53.29
CA PRO A 270 -47.38 -7.74 53.43
C PRO A 270 -46.25 -7.27 54.34
N ARG A 271 -45.88 -8.09 55.33
CA ARG A 271 -44.79 -7.74 56.27
C ARG A 271 -43.49 -7.57 55.51
N LYS A 272 -42.97 -6.33 55.55
CA LYS A 272 -41.73 -5.89 54.91
C LYS A 272 -40.58 -6.80 55.36
N LYS A 273 -40.06 -7.64 54.45
CA LYS A 273 -38.81 -8.39 54.71
C LYS A 273 -37.71 -7.37 54.97
N ILE A 274 -37.09 -7.45 56.15
CA ILE A 274 -35.97 -6.59 56.52
C ILE A 274 -34.75 -7.13 55.78
N ALA A 275 -34.34 -6.45 54.71
CA ALA A 275 -33.03 -6.65 54.09
C ALA A 275 -31.93 -6.25 55.10
N PRO A 276 -30.73 -6.87 55.05
CA PRO A 276 -29.63 -6.50 55.94
C PRO A 276 -29.32 -5.01 55.80
N MET A 277 -29.42 -4.27 56.91
CA MET A 277 -29.24 -2.84 56.96
C MET A 277 -27.76 -2.50 57.17
N ASP A 278 -27.02 -2.23 56.09
CA ASP A 278 -25.88 -1.31 56.18
C ASP A 278 -25.54 -0.58 54.86
N VAL A 279 -26.57 -0.24 54.08
CA VAL A 279 -26.46 0.78 53.02
C VAL A 279 -27.35 1.95 53.41
N THR A 280 -26.79 2.87 54.19
CA THR A 280 -27.48 4.10 54.59
C THR A 280 -27.71 4.96 53.34
N PHE A 281 -28.98 5.17 52.97
CA PHE A 281 -29.34 5.99 51.81
C PHE A 281 -29.09 7.47 52.11
N CYS A 282 -27.86 7.92 51.88
CA CYS A 282 -27.51 9.33 51.89
C CYS A 282 -28.00 10.00 50.61
N SER A 283 -28.68 11.14 50.75
CA SER A 283 -28.96 12.00 49.60
C SER A 283 -27.63 12.56 49.06
N PRO A 284 -27.46 12.71 47.73
CA PRO A 284 -26.25 13.29 47.16
C PRO A 284 -26.07 14.73 47.66
N ASP A 285 -24.82 15.15 47.85
CA ASP A 285 -24.56 16.52 48.30
C ASP A 285 -25.16 17.54 47.32
N ARG A 286 -25.83 18.53 47.88
CA ARG A 286 -26.66 19.48 47.16
C ARG A 286 -25.84 20.43 46.28
N ASP A 287 -24.64 20.78 46.70
CA ASP A 287 -23.81 21.75 46.01
C ASP A 287 -22.89 21.09 44.98
N ASN A 288 -22.42 19.87 45.24
CA ASN A 288 -21.86 18.96 44.23
C ASN A 288 -22.87 18.66 43.11
N LEU A 289 -24.14 18.37 43.45
CA LEU A 289 -25.18 18.15 42.44
C LEU A 289 -25.46 19.41 41.61
N LYS A 290 -25.51 20.60 42.24
CA LYS A 290 -25.61 21.88 41.48
C LYS A 290 -24.38 22.12 40.60
N ALA A 291 -23.17 21.79 41.06
CA ALA A 291 -21.95 21.95 40.30
C ALA A 291 -21.95 21.05 39.06
N ALA A 292 -22.28 19.76 39.23
CA ALA A 292 -22.41 18.80 38.14
C ALA A 292 -23.51 19.16 37.14
N LEU A 293 -24.67 19.63 37.61
CA LEU A 293 -25.75 20.09 36.72
C LEU A 293 -25.38 21.37 35.96
N ARG A 294 -24.60 22.27 36.58
CA ARG A 294 -24.08 23.46 35.89
C ARG A 294 -23.04 23.08 34.84
N SER A 295 -22.02 22.29 35.20
CA SER A 295 -20.96 21.91 34.26
C SER A 295 -21.49 21.05 33.10
N GLY A 296 -22.41 20.11 33.37
CA GLY A 296 -23.09 19.33 32.35
C GLY A 296 -24.01 20.19 31.47
N GLY A 297 -24.76 21.13 32.06
CA GLY A 297 -25.62 22.06 31.32
C GLY A 297 -24.86 23.09 30.48
N THR A 298 -23.60 23.39 30.80
CA THR A 298 -22.69 24.23 30.01
C THR A 298 -21.64 23.44 29.23
N ALA A 299 -21.80 22.12 29.08
CA ALA A 299 -20.86 21.28 28.35
C ALA A 299 -20.89 21.66 26.85
N ASN A 300 -19.88 22.40 26.40
CA ASN A 300 -19.78 22.86 25.02
C ASN A 300 -19.42 21.67 24.11
N VAL A 301 -20.45 21.02 23.54
CA VAL A 301 -20.28 19.94 22.58
C VAL A 301 -19.52 20.48 21.37
N ASN A 302 -18.30 19.96 21.15
CA ASN A 302 -17.53 20.31 19.96
C ASN A 302 -18.15 19.64 18.73
N VAL A 303 -19.13 20.32 18.14
CA VAL A 303 -19.92 19.85 16.99
C VAL A 303 -19.04 19.46 15.80
N LYS A 304 -17.89 20.12 15.60
CA LYS A 304 -16.90 19.74 14.57
C LYS A 304 -16.37 18.32 14.82
N LYS A 305 -15.94 18.01 16.05
CA LYS A 305 -15.47 16.66 16.44
C LYS A 305 -16.57 15.59 16.35
N VAL A 306 -17.85 15.95 16.46
CA VAL A 306 -18.97 15.02 16.25
C VAL A 306 -19.12 14.68 14.75
N PHE A 307 -19.05 15.68 13.87
CA PHE A 307 -19.13 15.48 12.41
C PHE A 307 -17.83 14.92 11.77
N GLU A 308 -16.72 14.88 12.49
CA GLU A 308 -15.46 14.24 12.06
C GLU A 308 -15.52 12.69 12.08
N LYS A 309 -16.44 12.11 12.85
CA LYS A 309 -16.72 10.66 12.80
C LYS A 309 -17.75 10.35 11.71
N GLN A 310 -17.40 9.48 10.79
CA GLN A 310 -18.31 8.89 9.81
C GLN A 310 -18.77 7.51 10.30
N ASN A 311 -20.05 7.20 10.15
CA ASN A 311 -20.62 5.88 10.38
C ASN A 311 -21.18 5.40 9.03
N GLU A 312 -20.71 4.25 8.54
CA GLU A 312 -21.07 3.75 7.21
C GLU A 312 -21.53 2.29 7.29
N THR A 313 -22.60 1.94 6.56
CA THR A 313 -22.98 0.54 6.35
C THR A 313 -22.04 -0.08 5.35
N ILE A 314 -21.51 -1.25 5.68
CA ILE A 314 -20.46 -1.91 4.91
C ILE A 314 -20.79 -3.36 4.56
N HIS A 315 -20.18 -3.83 3.47
CA HIS A 315 -19.85 -5.23 3.26
C HIS A 315 -18.33 -5.38 3.46
N PHE A 316 -17.95 -6.32 4.32
CA PHE A 316 -16.57 -6.64 4.68
C PHE A 316 -16.18 -8.00 4.08
N TYR A 317 -15.05 -8.04 3.38
CA TYR A 317 -14.49 -9.22 2.74
C TYR A 317 -13.08 -9.44 3.33
N PRO A 318 -12.90 -10.33 4.32
CA PRO A 318 -11.59 -10.61 4.88
C PRO A 318 -10.68 -11.21 3.81
N ILE A 319 -9.39 -10.88 3.89
CA ILE A 319 -8.37 -11.50 3.04
C ILE A 319 -8.09 -12.90 3.62
N PRO A 320 -8.38 -13.99 2.88
CA PRO A 320 -8.21 -15.34 3.40
C PRO A 320 -6.73 -15.70 3.54
N LYS A 321 -6.42 -16.67 4.39
CA LYS A 321 -5.08 -17.27 4.51
C LYS A 321 -5.15 -18.64 3.84
N ARG A 322 -4.46 -18.82 2.72
CA ARG A 322 -4.36 -20.10 1.96
C ARG A 322 -2.90 -20.50 1.80
N LEU A 323 -2.62 -21.79 1.63
CA LEU A 323 -1.28 -22.29 1.33
C LEU A 323 -0.91 -21.96 -0.12
N LEU A 324 0.37 -21.64 -0.38
CA LEU A 324 0.81 -21.31 -1.75
C LEU A 324 0.48 -22.45 -2.75
N MET A 325 0.59 -23.71 -2.32
CA MET A 325 0.24 -24.85 -3.16
C MET A 325 -1.24 -24.90 -3.55
N GLU A 326 -2.15 -24.47 -2.66
CA GLU A 326 -3.59 -24.39 -2.98
C GLU A 326 -3.87 -23.29 -4.01
N ILE A 327 -3.17 -22.16 -3.89
CA ILE A 327 -3.25 -21.01 -4.81
C ILE A 327 -2.74 -21.38 -6.21
N LEU A 328 -1.65 -22.16 -6.29
CA LEU A 328 -1.10 -22.61 -7.57
C LEU A 328 -1.99 -23.68 -8.24
N GLN A 329 -2.54 -24.61 -7.44
CA GLN A 329 -3.35 -25.73 -7.94
C GLN A 329 -4.78 -25.36 -8.31
N ASN A 330 -5.39 -24.35 -7.69
CA ASN A 330 -6.75 -23.89 -8.02
C ASN A 330 -6.74 -22.49 -8.65
N GLU A 331 -7.27 -22.37 -9.87
CA GLU A 331 -7.27 -21.10 -10.61
C GLU A 331 -8.14 -20.04 -9.90
N ASP A 332 -9.25 -20.45 -9.27
CA ASP A 332 -10.14 -19.59 -8.48
C ASP A 332 -9.45 -18.97 -7.25
N TYR A 333 -8.31 -19.53 -6.81
CA TYR A 333 -7.56 -19.06 -5.65
C TYR A 333 -6.37 -18.17 -6.03
N ARG A 334 -6.06 -17.97 -7.32
CA ARG A 334 -4.95 -17.11 -7.78
C ARG A 334 -5.18 -15.62 -7.57
N SER A 335 -6.42 -15.21 -7.32
CA SER A 335 -6.78 -13.86 -6.89
C SER A 335 -7.56 -13.97 -5.58
N PHE A 336 -7.42 -12.96 -4.72
CA PHE A 336 -8.46 -12.62 -3.77
C PHE A 336 -9.76 -12.31 -4.54
N THR A 337 -10.90 -12.82 -4.07
CA THR A 337 -12.22 -12.67 -4.71
C THR A 337 -13.20 -11.99 -3.76
N LEU A 338 -14.28 -11.41 -4.31
CA LEU A 338 -15.33 -10.75 -3.54
C LEU A 338 -16.62 -11.58 -3.55
N ASP A 339 -16.52 -12.83 -3.10
CA ASP A 339 -17.71 -13.67 -2.93
C ASP A 339 -18.63 -13.07 -1.86
N ALA A 340 -19.91 -12.94 -2.19
CA ALA A 340 -20.94 -12.52 -1.25
C ALA A 340 -21.17 -13.54 -0.12
N ALA A 341 -20.90 -14.83 -0.37
CA ALA A 341 -21.01 -15.90 0.63
C ALA A 341 -19.87 -15.85 1.68
N GLU A 342 -18.68 -15.38 1.29
CA GLU A 342 -17.54 -15.10 2.19
C GLU A 342 -17.54 -13.62 2.69
N SER A 343 -18.69 -12.93 2.66
CA SER A 343 -18.81 -11.52 3.07
C SER A 343 -19.67 -11.31 4.32
N TRP A 344 -19.27 -10.34 5.15
CA TRP A 344 -20.00 -9.92 6.35
C TRP A 344 -20.61 -8.54 6.18
N VAL A 345 -21.90 -8.40 6.48
CA VAL A 345 -22.54 -7.09 6.61
C VAL A 345 -22.18 -6.49 7.96
N GLY A 346 -21.95 -5.17 8.02
CA GLY A 346 -21.57 -4.51 9.28
C GLY A 346 -21.75 -3.00 9.30
N GLN A 347 -21.20 -2.38 10.34
CA GLN A 347 -21.01 -0.94 10.47
C GLN A 347 -19.52 -0.64 10.66
N LEU A 348 -19.07 0.42 9.99
CA LEU A 348 -17.74 1.01 10.17
C LEU A 348 -17.89 2.42 10.76
N THR A 349 -17.33 2.66 11.94
CA THR A 349 -17.12 4.01 12.46
C THR A 349 -15.68 4.42 12.20
N VAL A 350 -15.43 5.48 11.43
CA VAL A 350 -14.06 5.97 11.13
C VAL A 350 -13.92 7.45 11.49
N ASN A 351 -12.78 7.84 12.07
CA ASN A 351 -12.44 9.23 12.31
C ASN A 351 -11.53 9.77 11.20
N ILE A 352 -12.11 10.42 10.20
CA ILE A 352 -11.37 10.92 9.01
C ILE A 352 -10.65 12.27 9.25
N SER A 353 -10.67 12.78 10.48
CA SER A 353 -10.01 14.04 10.85
C SER A 353 -8.50 13.93 10.70
N GLN A 354 -7.86 14.93 10.10
CA GLN A 354 -6.40 14.99 9.99
C GLN A 354 -5.74 15.04 11.38
N ASP A 355 -6.41 15.66 12.36
CA ASP A 355 -5.98 15.75 13.76
C ASP A 355 -5.97 14.38 14.48
N ASN A 356 -6.48 13.31 13.85
CA ASN A 356 -6.57 11.95 14.38
C ASN A 356 -6.05 10.90 13.37
N MET A 357 -5.35 11.31 12.31
CA MET A 357 -4.77 10.41 11.32
C MET A 357 -3.54 9.71 11.93
N ILE A 358 -3.53 8.37 11.96
CA ILE A 358 -2.42 7.57 12.51
C ILE A 358 -1.15 7.82 11.69
N GLY A 359 -1.27 7.76 10.36
CA GLY A 359 -0.14 7.88 9.46
C GLY A 359 -0.55 8.22 8.03
N MET A 360 0.43 8.66 7.24
CA MET A 360 0.29 8.96 5.83
C MET A 360 1.58 8.51 5.12
N GLY A 361 1.50 7.43 4.35
CA GLY A 361 2.54 7.08 3.38
C GLY A 361 2.30 7.78 2.05
N GLY A 362 3.14 7.55 1.04
CA GLY A 362 3.09 8.29 -0.24
C GLY A 362 1.73 8.27 -0.97
N PHE A 363 0.95 7.19 -0.84
CA PHE A 363 -0.35 7.04 -1.53
C PHE A 363 -1.55 6.71 -0.63
N LYS A 364 -1.34 6.38 0.65
CA LYS A 364 -2.37 5.86 1.57
C LYS A 364 -2.36 6.61 2.90
N THR A 365 -3.54 7.04 3.35
CA THR A 365 -3.75 7.54 4.72
C THR A 365 -4.29 6.43 5.62
N ALA A 366 -3.80 6.33 6.85
CA ALA A 366 -4.29 5.45 7.90
C ALA A 366 -5.06 6.25 8.96
N HIS A 367 -6.30 5.85 9.25
CA HIS A 367 -7.16 6.48 10.25
C HIS A 367 -7.66 5.44 11.27
N PRO A 368 -7.91 5.81 12.53
CA PRO A 368 -8.50 4.90 13.51
C PRO A 368 -9.99 4.70 13.23
N GLY A 369 -10.46 3.48 13.43
CA GLY A 369 -11.87 3.14 13.32
C GLY A 369 -12.28 1.98 14.22
N TRP A 370 -13.59 1.73 14.23
CA TRP A 370 -14.24 0.67 14.98
C TRP A 370 -15.13 -0.13 14.03
N LEU A 371 -14.93 -1.45 14.00
CA LEU A 371 -15.68 -2.40 13.19
C LEU A 371 -16.74 -3.11 14.04
N THR A 372 -17.95 -3.29 13.51
CA THR A 372 -18.95 -4.21 14.08
C THR A 372 -19.60 -4.99 12.95
N LEU A 373 -19.34 -6.29 12.88
CA LEU A 373 -19.94 -7.21 11.91
C LEU A 373 -21.25 -7.81 12.46
N THR A 374 -22.15 -8.26 11.59
CA THR A 374 -23.47 -8.79 11.98
C THR A 374 -23.90 -9.94 11.05
N PRO A 375 -23.95 -11.20 11.55
CA PRO A 375 -23.43 -11.63 12.86
C PRO A 375 -21.92 -11.44 12.96
N PRO A 376 -21.35 -11.26 14.16
CA PRO A 376 -19.90 -11.29 14.33
C PRO A 376 -19.33 -12.69 14.00
N PRO A 377 -18.14 -12.78 13.40
CA PRO A 377 -17.36 -14.02 13.33
C PRO A 377 -17.17 -14.67 14.72
N ILE A 378 -17.01 -15.99 14.76
CA ILE A 378 -16.79 -16.76 16.00
C ILE A 378 -15.45 -16.39 16.66
N SER A 379 -14.46 -15.98 15.86
CA SER A 379 -13.09 -15.66 16.28
C SER A 379 -12.39 -14.80 15.22
N GLY A 380 -11.28 -14.16 15.57
CA GLY A 380 -10.46 -13.38 14.64
C GLY A 380 -10.97 -11.96 14.39
N PHE A 381 -10.50 -11.34 13.30
CA PHE A 381 -10.86 -9.97 12.92
C PHE A 381 -12.38 -9.73 12.88
N GLY A 382 -12.84 -8.66 13.53
CA GLY A 382 -14.26 -8.29 13.60
C GLY A 382 -15.17 -9.18 14.48
N SER A 383 -14.63 -10.20 15.17
CA SER A 383 -15.41 -11.09 16.06
C SER A 383 -15.98 -10.45 17.33
N VAL A 384 -15.48 -9.26 17.70
CA VAL A 384 -16.03 -8.44 18.79
C VAL A 384 -16.74 -7.20 18.22
N SER A 385 -17.78 -6.73 18.90
CA SER A 385 -18.39 -5.43 18.58
C SER A 385 -17.43 -4.30 18.97
N HIS A 386 -17.37 -3.25 18.13
CA HIS A 386 -16.40 -2.16 18.24
C HIS A 386 -14.92 -2.63 18.26
N HIS A 387 -14.59 -3.64 17.46
CA HIS A 387 -13.20 -4.06 17.22
C HIS A 387 -12.38 -2.87 16.71
N GLU A 388 -11.29 -2.50 17.38
CA GLU A 388 -10.47 -1.34 17.03
C GLU A 388 -9.53 -1.67 15.86
N ILE A 389 -9.53 -0.83 14.83
CA ILE A 389 -8.92 -1.14 13.54
C ILE A 389 -8.26 0.08 12.89
N VAL A 390 -7.33 -0.18 11.96
CA VAL A 390 -6.80 0.82 11.03
C VAL A 390 -7.64 0.81 9.75
N VAL A 391 -8.13 1.98 9.37
CA VAL A 391 -8.86 2.23 8.13
C VAL A 391 -7.91 2.89 7.13
N LYS A 392 -7.42 2.13 6.16
CA LYS A 392 -6.54 2.64 5.08
C LYS A 392 -7.36 3.02 3.85
N ARG A 393 -7.05 4.21 3.31
CA ARG A 393 -7.69 4.74 2.09
C ARG A 393 -6.69 5.47 1.19
N PRO A 394 -6.69 5.25 -0.14
CA PRO A 394 -5.82 5.95 -1.07
C PRO A 394 -6.06 7.47 -1.10
N PHE A 395 -5.07 8.22 -1.56
CA PHE A 395 -5.19 9.65 -1.82
C PHE A 395 -4.26 10.12 -2.94
N HIS A 396 -4.55 11.30 -3.47
CA HIS A 396 -3.64 12.04 -4.35
C HIS A 396 -3.34 13.43 -3.76
N GLN A 397 -2.15 13.96 -4.05
CA GLN A 397 -1.67 15.24 -3.53
C GLN A 397 -2.27 16.41 -4.34
N VAL A 398 -3.24 17.13 -3.76
CA VAL A 398 -3.86 18.30 -4.40
C VAL A 398 -3.07 19.56 -4.05
N TYR A 399 -2.27 20.05 -5.00
CA TYR A 399 -1.51 21.28 -4.84
C TYR A 399 -2.32 22.54 -5.18
N PRO A 400 -2.00 23.71 -4.57
CA PRO A 400 -2.53 25.01 -5.03
C PRO A 400 -2.19 25.28 -6.49
N HIS A 401 -3.09 25.95 -7.22
CA HIS A 401 -2.95 26.17 -8.67
C HIS A 401 -1.62 26.86 -9.02
N GLY A 402 -0.83 26.25 -9.92
CA GLY A 402 0.50 26.74 -10.33
C GLY A 402 1.66 26.34 -9.41
N VAL A 403 1.40 25.64 -8.30
CA VAL A 403 2.41 25.07 -7.41
C VAL A 403 2.49 23.57 -7.62
N SER A 404 3.69 22.98 -7.62
CA SER A 404 3.87 21.52 -7.79
C SER A 404 4.74 20.84 -6.72
N GLN A 405 5.15 21.58 -5.69
CA GLN A 405 5.70 21.07 -4.42
C GLN A 405 5.48 22.15 -3.35
N GLY A 406 5.22 21.75 -2.11
CA GLY A 406 4.80 22.58 -0.99
C GLY A 406 3.75 21.86 -0.16
N PRO A 407 3.02 22.53 0.75
CA PRO A 407 1.88 21.94 1.41
C PRO A 407 0.78 21.59 0.39
N PHE A 408 0.39 20.32 0.34
CA PHE A 408 -0.73 19.81 -0.45
C PHE A 408 -1.97 19.55 0.43
N LYS A 409 -3.12 19.37 -0.20
CA LYS A 409 -4.33 18.83 0.43
C LYS A 409 -4.52 17.36 0.03
N ILE A 410 -5.06 16.56 0.94
CA ILE A 410 -5.36 15.15 0.69
C ILE A 410 -6.63 15.07 -0.17
N GLY A 411 -6.48 14.77 -1.46
CA GLY A 411 -7.59 14.50 -2.37
C GLY A 411 -7.96 13.03 -2.36
N ARG A 412 -9.26 12.71 -2.43
CA ARG A 412 -9.75 11.32 -2.53
C ARG A 412 -10.07 10.97 -3.98
N PHE A 413 -9.80 9.73 -4.35
CA PHE A 413 -10.16 9.20 -5.65
C PHE A 413 -11.67 8.94 -5.75
N PRO A 414 -12.26 9.04 -6.95
CA PRO A 414 -13.54 8.39 -7.26
C PRO A 414 -13.50 6.89 -6.92
N VAL A 415 -14.65 6.31 -6.54
CA VAL A 415 -14.73 4.89 -6.15
C VAL A 415 -14.21 3.96 -7.24
N ALA A 416 -14.42 4.30 -8.52
CA ALA A 416 -13.94 3.54 -9.67
C ALA A 416 -12.39 3.50 -9.78
N ASP A 417 -11.68 4.54 -9.34
CA ASP A 417 -10.21 4.60 -9.35
C ASP A 417 -9.61 4.11 -8.01
N GLU A 418 -10.38 4.20 -6.93
CA GLU A 418 -10.01 3.80 -5.57
C GLU A 418 -10.09 2.29 -5.37
N PHE A 419 -11.15 1.66 -5.89
CA PHE A 419 -11.41 0.23 -5.71
C PHE A 419 -10.32 -0.67 -6.33
N PRO A 420 -9.88 -0.49 -7.60
CA PRO A 420 -8.83 -1.34 -8.18
C PRO A 420 -7.49 -1.24 -7.44
N LYS A 421 -7.17 -0.05 -6.90
CA LYS A 421 -5.96 0.16 -6.10
C LYS A 421 -6.01 -0.65 -4.81
N LEU A 422 -7.11 -0.57 -4.06
CA LEU A 422 -7.27 -1.34 -2.83
C LEU A 422 -7.45 -2.85 -3.07
N PHE A 423 -8.02 -3.25 -4.21
CA PHE A 423 -8.08 -4.66 -4.62
C PHE A 423 -6.70 -5.23 -4.97
N LYS A 424 -5.81 -4.45 -5.61
CA LYS A 424 -4.38 -4.81 -5.79
C LYS A 424 -3.69 -4.99 -4.43
N GLU A 425 -3.88 -4.05 -3.51
CA GLU A 425 -3.31 -4.10 -2.15
C GLU A 425 -3.78 -5.33 -1.36
N ALA A 426 -5.07 -5.66 -1.43
CA ALA A 426 -5.62 -6.87 -0.82
C ALA A 426 -5.00 -8.16 -1.41
N ASN A 427 -4.78 -8.19 -2.73
CA ASN A 427 -4.07 -9.28 -3.39
C ASN A 427 -2.59 -9.38 -2.99
N VAL A 428 -1.88 -8.26 -2.84
CA VAL A 428 -0.47 -8.28 -2.37
C VAL A 428 -0.39 -8.87 -0.96
N LEU A 429 -1.27 -8.45 -0.04
CA LEU A 429 -1.30 -8.97 1.33
C LEU A 429 -1.71 -10.46 1.41
N TYR A 430 -2.61 -10.89 0.53
CA TYR A 430 -3.00 -12.29 0.34
C TYR A 430 -1.79 -13.16 -0.06
N TRP A 431 -1.13 -12.84 -1.18
CA TRP A 431 0.04 -13.59 -1.66
C TRP A 431 1.23 -13.52 -0.70
N ALA A 432 1.48 -12.38 -0.04
CA ALA A 432 2.52 -12.26 0.98
C ALA A 432 2.26 -13.16 2.20
N SER A 433 1.00 -13.30 2.62
CA SER A 433 0.64 -14.23 3.70
C SER A 433 0.96 -15.69 3.34
N SER A 434 0.73 -16.09 2.09
CA SER A 434 1.04 -17.43 1.59
C SER A 434 2.54 -17.69 1.39
N LEU A 435 3.32 -16.67 0.99
CA LEU A 435 4.79 -16.75 0.90
C LEU A 435 5.45 -16.83 2.29
N LEU A 436 4.91 -16.13 3.28
CA LEU A 436 5.35 -16.26 4.67
C LEU A 436 5.01 -17.66 5.24
N GLN A 437 3.85 -18.23 4.89
CA GLN A 437 3.52 -19.60 5.29
C GLN A 437 4.45 -20.63 4.63
N LEU A 438 4.73 -20.52 3.33
CA LEU A 438 5.75 -21.34 2.64
C LEU A 438 7.10 -21.30 3.38
N THR A 439 7.47 -20.12 3.89
CA THR A 439 8.70 -19.95 4.66
C THR A 439 8.68 -20.77 5.95
N TYR A 440 7.57 -20.75 6.69
CA TYR A 440 7.44 -21.55 7.91
C TYR A 440 7.34 -23.05 7.64
N ASP A 441 6.64 -23.47 6.58
CA ASP A 441 6.59 -24.87 6.16
C ASP A 441 8.00 -25.41 5.85
N PHE A 442 8.88 -24.59 5.26
CA PHE A 442 10.29 -24.91 5.04
C PHE A 442 11.11 -24.93 6.34
N ILE A 443 10.95 -23.93 7.22
CA ILE A 443 11.64 -23.89 8.53
C ILE A 443 11.28 -25.12 9.38
N ASP A 444 10.00 -25.52 9.39
CA ASP A 444 9.54 -26.68 10.16
C ASP A 444 10.06 -28.02 9.56
N HIS A 445 10.33 -28.07 8.26
CA HIS A 445 11.09 -29.17 7.63
C HIS A 445 12.57 -29.17 8.05
N CYS A 446 13.23 -28.01 8.09
CA CYS A 446 14.61 -27.88 8.57
C CYS A 446 14.73 -28.30 10.05
N LEU A 447 13.79 -27.89 10.92
CA LEU A 447 13.76 -28.30 12.32
C LEU A 447 13.57 -29.83 12.49
N ALA A 448 12.79 -30.48 11.62
CA ALA A 448 12.64 -31.93 11.62
C ALA A 448 13.94 -32.69 11.26
N SER A 449 14.90 -32.04 10.57
CA SER A 449 16.22 -32.63 10.26
C SER A 449 17.18 -32.74 11.45
N SER A 450 16.78 -32.26 12.63
CA SER A 450 17.53 -32.33 13.91
C SER A 450 18.78 -31.45 14.01
N CYS A 451 18.97 -30.48 13.11
CA CYS A 451 19.94 -29.39 13.30
C CYS A 451 19.28 -28.24 14.08
N PRO A 452 19.78 -27.82 15.27
CA PRO A 452 19.21 -26.70 16.00
C PRO A 452 19.48 -25.37 15.26
N PRO A 453 18.52 -24.43 15.21
CA PRO A 453 18.73 -23.12 14.60
C PRO A 453 19.74 -22.28 15.41
N PRO A 454 20.42 -21.31 14.78
CA PRO A 454 21.44 -20.49 15.45
C PRO A 454 20.84 -19.63 16.58
N SER A 455 19.62 -19.14 16.36
CA SER A 455 18.83 -18.33 17.29
C SER A 455 17.36 -18.77 17.30
N PRO A 456 16.57 -18.40 18.32
CA PRO A 456 15.16 -18.79 18.42
C PRO A 456 14.33 -18.23 17.27
N ILE A 457 13.75 -19.10 16.43
CA ILE A 457 12.93 -18.75 15.28
C ILE A 457 11.75 -17.84 15.69
N PRO A 458 11.68 -16.58 15.22
CA PRO A 458 10.52 -15.73 15.42
C PRO A 458 9.29 -16.29 14.70
N ARG A 459 8.12 -16.24 15.34
CA ARG A 459 6.82 -16.59 14.73
C ARG A 459 6.00 -15.32 14.50
N VAL A 460 6.25 -14.68 13.37
CA VAL A 460 5.52 -13.51 12.90
C VAL A 460 4.30 -13.89 12.06
N ARG A 461 3.44 -12.92 11.80
CA ARG A 461 2.37 -12.98 10.81
C ARG A 461 2.09 -11.57 10.27
N PHE A 462 1.42 -11.49 9.13
CA PHE A 462 0.74 -10.26 8.76
C PHE A 462 -0.45 -9.97 9.68
N VAL A 463 -0.84 -8.70 9.76
CA VAL A 463 -2.09 -8.24 10.37
C VAL A 463 -3.29 -8.93 9.73
N GLU A 464 -4.33 -9.19 10.52
CA GLU A 464 -5.62 -9.59 9.93
C GLU A 464 -6.26 -8.39 9.23
N ALA A 465 -6.86 -8.61 8.06
CA ALA A 465 -7.26 -7.53 7.16
C ALA A 465 -8.42 -7.92 6.24
N GLY A 466 -9.04 -6.93 5.60
CA GLY A 466 -10.05 -7.18 4.57
C GLY A 466 -10.45 -5.94 3.76
N LEU A 467 -10.89 -6.18 2.52
CA LEU A 467 -11.44 -5.15 1.64
C LEU A 467 -12.88 -4.84 2.06
N THR A 468 -13.25 -3.56 2.03
CA THR A 468 -14.54 -3.08 2.54
C THR A 468 -15.22 -2.14 1.57
N LEU A 469 -16.46 -2.46 1.20
CA LEU A 469 -17.33 -1.61 0.39
C LEU A 469 -18.32 -0.91 1.31
N ALA A 470 -18.32 0.43 1.31
CA ALA A 470 -19.26 1.24 2.08
C ALA A 470 -20.38 1.79 1.19
N PHE A 471 -21.60 1.81 1.71
CA PHE A 471 -22.82 2.12 0.95
C PHE A 471 -23.49 3.42 1.41
N VAL A 472 -24.18 4.11 0.49
CA VAL A 472 -24.93 5.34 0.81
C VAL A 472 -26.15 5.00 1.67
N GLN A 473 -26.13 5.39 2.95
CA GLN A 473 -27.30 5.29 3.82
C GLN A 473 -28.38 6.31 3.41
N GLY A 474 -29.59 5.82 3.11
CA GLY A 474 -30.80 6.63 2.90
C GLY A 474 -31.37 6.57 1.47
N PRO A 475 -32.63 7.02 1.27
CA PRO A 475 -33.27 7.03 -0.04
C PRO A 475 -32.63 8.10 -0.93
N THR A 476 -31.92 7.68 -1.98
CA THR A 476 -31.34 8.61 -2.96
C THR A 476 -32.45 9.19 -3.83
N ALA A 477 -32.60 10.52 -3.85
CA ALA A 477 -33.68 11.21 -4.57
C ALA A 477 -33.68 11.02 -6.12
N ALA A 478 -32.70 10.28 -6.65
CA ALA A 478 -32.54 9.95 -8.06
C ALA A 478 -32.68 8.44 -8.38
N SER A 479 -32.89 7.55 -7.39
CA SER A 479 -33.14 6.13 -7.66
C SER A 479 -34.50 5.97 -8.34
N LYS A 480 -34.51 5.55 -9.62
CA LYS A 480 -35.75 5.17 -10.31
C LYS A 480 -36.47 4.08 -9.51
N PRO A 481 -37.80 4.15 -9.30
CA PRO A 481 -38.54 3.09 -8.62
C PRO A 481 -38.33 1.77 -9.37
N GLY A 482 -37.80 0.76 -8.66
CA GLY A 482 -37.37 -0.53 -9.23
C GLY A 482 -35.85 -0.77 -9.18
N SER A 483 -35.03 0.28 -9.15
CA SER A 483 -33.57 0.13 -9.01
C SER A 483 -33.22 -0.25 -7.56
N ARG A 484 -32.83 -1.51 -7.34
CA ARG A 484 -32.51 -2.07 -6.01
C ARG A 484 -31.04 -1.89 -5.57
N THR A 485 -30.17 -1.39 -6.44
CA THR A 485 -28.73 -1.25 -6.16
C THR A 485 -28.45 -0.01 -5.31
N CYS A 486 -28.04 -0.23 -4.06
CA CYS A 486 -27.50 0.86 -3.23
C CYS A 486 -26.10 1.23 -3.76
N PRO A 487 -25.81 2.51 -4.08
CA PRO A 487 -24.52 2.88 -4.64
C PRO A 487 -23.41 2.79 -3.60
N ILE A 488 -22.26 2.26 -4.03
CA ILE A 488 -21.01 2.26 -3.24
C ILE A 488 -20.51 3.70 -3.15
N ARG A 489 -20.19 4.12 -1.93
CA ARG A 489 -19.76 5.47 -1.53
C ARG A 489 -18.25 5.59 -1.38
N ALA A 490 -17.60 4.52 -0.93
CA ALA A 490 -16.17 4.46 -0.67
C ALA A 490 -15.69 3.01 -0.66
N CYS A 491 -14.38 2.81 -0.89
CA CYS A 491 -13.70 1.56 -0.62
C CYS A 491 -12.60 1.79 0.44
N TYR A 492 -12.39 0.80 1.31
CA TYR A 492 -11.36 0.83 2.35
C TYR A 492 -10.63 -0.52 2.42
N LEU A 493 -9.34 -0.50 2.74
CA LEU A 493 -8.66 -1.66 3.30
C LEU A 493 -8.67 -1.49 4.82
N LEU A 494 -9.27 -2.44 5.53
CA LEU A 494 -9.27 -2.47 6.99
C LEU A 494 -8.18 -3.44 7.45
N GLU A 495 -7.45 -3.06 8.49
CA GLU A 495 -6.40 -3.87 9.11
C GLU A 495 -6.52 -3.84 10.64
N GLU A 496 -6.01 -4.88 11.27
CA GLU A 496 -5.81 -4.98 12.72
C GLU A 496 -5.00 -3.79 13.25
N LEU A 497 -5.47 -3.19 14.35
CA LEU A 497 -4.69 -2.16 15.04
C LEU A 497 -3.57 -2.83 15.84
N ILE A 498 -2.34 -2.69 15.37
CA ILE A 498 -1.14 -3.03 16.14
C ILE A 498 -1.02 -2.00 17.27
N ASP A 499 -1.07 -2.46 18.52
CA ASP A 499 -0.69 -1.65 19.68
C ASP A 499 0.83 -1.53 19.71
N GLY A 500 1.33 -0.38 19.24
CA GLY A 500 2.76 -0.04 19.25
C GLY A 500 3.21 0.72 20.50
N GLY A 501 2.33 0.94 21.48
CA GLY A 501 2.66 1.76 22.66
C GLY A 501 3.10 3.18 22.29
N ASP A 502 4.21 3.64 22.88
CA ASP A 502 4.88 4.90 22.57
C ASP A 502 6.04 4.72 21.54
N ASP A 503 6.29 3.49 21.06
CA ASP A 503 7.44 3.17 20.24
C ASP A 503 7.30 3.65 18.79
N ALA A 504 8.43 4.00 18.17
CA ALA A 504 8.46 4.51 16.80
C ALA A 504 8.28 3.40 15.76
N PHE A 505 7.63 3.74 14.64
CA PHE A 505 7.47 2.84 13.50
C PHE A 505 8.82 2.28 13.01
N LEU A 506 9.00 0.97 13.17
CA LEU A 506 10.23 0.30 12.78
C LEU A 506 10.08 -0.36 11.41
N LYS A 507 11.05 -0.09 10.54
CA LYS A 507 11.18 -0.70 9.22
C LYS A 507 12.47 -1.52 9.19
N PHE A 508 12.32 -2.82 8.97
CA PHE A 508 13.38 -3.80 9.10
C PHE A 508 14.12 -4.02 7.77
N ILE A 509 13.40 -3.93 6.65
CA ILE A 509 13.91 -4.20 5.29
C ILE A 509 13.40 -3.12 4.32
N HIS A 510 14.19 -2.74 3.32
CA HIS A 510 13.81 -1.75 2.30
C HIS A 510 13.13 -2.38 1.06
N ASN A 511 12.47 -1.56 0.23
CA ASN A 511 11.91 -1.99 -1.06
C ASN A 511 12.94 -2.24 -2.17
N THR A 512 14.22 -1.99 -1.89
CA THR A 512 15.32 -1.99 -2.88
C THR A 512 16.64 -2.47 -2.27
N ASP A 513 16.53 -3.33 -1.25
CA ASP A 513 17.64 -3.89 -0.48
C ASP A 513 17.14 -5.19 0.17
N ALA A 514 17.97 -6.24 0.14
CA ALA A 514 17.66 -7.56 0.71
C ALA A 514 18.22 -7.75 2.14
N ASN A 515 18.86 -6.71 2.69
CA ASN A 515 19.57 -6.73 3.96
C ASN A 515 18.82 -5.95 5.06
N PRO A 516 19.19 -6.16 6.34
CA PRO A 516 18.70 -5.35 7.46
C PRO A 516 18.93 -3.85 7.24
N LEU A 517 17.90 -3.04 7.50
CA LEU A 517 17.97 -1.57 7.54
C LEU A 517 18.44 -1.04 8.90
N LEU A 518 18.54 -1.91 9.90
CA LEU A 518 18.88 -1.62 11.30
C LEU A 518 20.35 -1.93 11.58
N ASP A 519 20.98 -1.20 12.49
CA ASP A 519 22.33 -1.52 12.99
C ASP A 519 22.26 -2.69 14.00
N GLU A 520 23.36 -3.42 14.22
CA GLU A 520 23.46 -4.56 15.18
C GLU A 520 23.08 -4.21 16.64
N LEU A 521 22.96 -2.92 16.96
CA LEU A 521 22.65 -2.40 18.30
C LEU A 521 21.22 -1.87 18.43
N ASP A 522 20.43 -1.88 17.35
CA ASP A 522 19.04 -1.42 17.35
C ASP A 522 18.09 -2.53 17.84
N ASP A 523 17.12 -2.16 18.67
CA ASP A 523 16.05 -3.06 19.11
C ASP A 523 15.28 -3.60 17.89
N GLY A 524 15.32 -4.92 17.70
CA GLY A 524 14.70 -5.60 16.55
C GLY A 524 15.64 -5.99 15.41
N TYR A 525 16.95 -5.75 15.53
CA TYR A 525 17.94 -6.22 14.54
C TYR A 525 17.84 -7.72 14.24
N ASP A 526 17.74 -8.57 15.27
CA ASP A 526 17.54 -10.03 15.13
C ASP A 526 16.34 -10.39 14.23
N LEU A 527 15.29 -9.56 14.28
CA LEU A 527 14.08 -9.75 13.47
C LEU A 527 14.29 -9.29 12.02
N ALA A 528 15.10 -8.24 11.78
CA ALA A 528 15.54 -7.86 10.44
C ALA A 528 16.42 -8.94 9.79
N VAL A 529 17.38 -9.50 10.54
CA VAL A 529 18.22 -10.63 10.09
C VAL A 529 17.36 -11.85 9.75
N PHE A 530 16.37 -12.18 10.60
CA PHE A 530 15.39 -13.22 10.30
C PHE A 530 14.56 -12.89 9.05
N PHE A 531 14.13 -11.64 8.86
CA PHE A 531 13.38 -11.25 7.66
C PHE A 531 14.23 -11.42 6.39
N SER A 532 15.48 -10.97 6.34
CA SER A 532 16.39 -11.23 5.19
C SER A 532 16.53 -12.72 4.87
N PHE A 533 16.58 -13.59 5.90
CA PHE A 533 16.52 -15.04 5.70
C PHE A 533 15.17 -15.49 5.08
N THR A 534 14.03 -14.97 5.55
CA THR A 534 12.73 -15.30 4.91
C THR A 534 12.68 -14.90 3.44
N GLN A 535 13.31 -13.78 3.05
CA GLN A 535 13.40 -13.36 1.65
C GLN A 535 14.16 -14.37 0.80
N HIS A 536 15.32 -14.83 1.28
CA HIS A 536 16.14 -15.82 0.60
C HIS A 536 15.41 -17.16 0.47
N VAL A 537 14.72 -17.63 1.52
CA VAL A 537 13.86 -18.82 1.43
C VAL A 537 12.80 -18.65 0.33
N GLN A 538 12.10 -17.52 0.28
CA GLN A 538 11.04 -17.28 -0.70
C GLN A 538 11.60 -17.21 -2.13
N TYR A 539 12.70 -16.49 -2.33
CA TYR A 539 13.39 -16.38 -3.62
C TYR A 539 13.82 -17.77 -4.13
N VAL A 540 14.54 -18.56 -3.31
CA VAL A 540 14.98 -19.91 -3.71
C VAL A 540 13.81 -20.88 -3.91
N LYS A 541 12.78 -20.87 -3.05
CA LYS A 541 11.63 -21.79 -3.17
C LYS A 541 10.63 -21.39 -4.27
N THR A 542 10.68 -20.16 -4.78
CA THR A 542 9.92 -19.74 -5.96
C THR A 542 10.72 -19.80 -7.26
N GLY A 543 12.02 -20.15 -7.21
CA GLY A 543 12.89 -20.19 -8.40
C GLY A 543 13.26 -18.81 -8.92
N GLY A 544 13.50 -17.85 -8.02
CA GLY A 544 13.84 -16.45 -8.32
C GLY A 544 12.64 -15.57 -8.69
N LEU A 545 11.40 -16.08 -8.61
CA LEU A 545 10.21 -15.38 -9.09
C LEU A 545 9.60 -14.40 -8.09
N ALA A 546 9.66 -14.67 -6.79
CA ALA A 546 9.03 -13.81 -5.78
C ALA A 546 9.64 -13.94 -4.37
N PHE A 547 9.74 -12.80 -3.68
CA PHE A 547 9.94 -12.69 -2.24
C PHE A 547 9.21 -11.45 -1.70
N ILE A 548 9.05 -11.39 -0.39
CA ILE A 548 8.44 -10.27 0.33
C ILE A 548 9.52 -9.22 0.65
N SER A 549 9.29 -7.96 0.29
CA SER A 549 10.08 -6.82 0.77
C SER A 549 9.26 -5.97 1.75
N ASP A 550 9.80 -4.82 2.17
CA ASP A 550 9.06 -3.82 2.95
C ASP A 550 8.58 -4.28 4.34
N TYR A 551 9.29 -5.23 4.98
CA TYR A 551 9.00 -5.65 6.34
C TYR A 551 9.07 -4.46 7.33
N GLN A 552 7.93 -4.13 7.94
CA GLN A 552 7.73 -2.93 8.76
C GLN A 552 6.53 -3.10 9.71
N VAL A 553 6.58 -2.52 10.91
CA VAL A 553 5.59 -2.73 11.99
C VAL A 553 5.19 -1.39 12.63
N SER A 554 3.88 -1.08 12.65
CA SER A 554 3.18 0.05 13.32
C SER A 554 3.04 1.44 12.62
N GLY A 555 2.68 1.47 11.32
CA GLY A 555 1.92 2.61 10.74
C GLY A 555 2.58 3.98 10.52
N GLY A 556 3.89 4.09 10.34
CA GLY A 556 4.60 5.37 10.23
C GLY A 556 4.31 6.23 8.98
N GLN A 557 4.95 7.41 8.93
CA GLN A 557 4.78 8.39 7.85
C GLN A 557 5.82 8.21 6.72
N ASP A 558 5.36 8.34 5.49
CA ASP A 558 6.11 8.52 4.23
C ASP A 558 7.08 7.42 3.74
N ILE A 559 6.61 6.16 3.56
CA ILE A 559 7.44 5.11 2.90
C ILE A 559 6.74 4.16 1.88
N PHE A 560 5.56 4.51 1.35
CA PHE A 560 4.96 3.78 0.22
C PHE A 560 5.27 4.48 -1.11
N GLY A 561 5.95 3.77 -2.03
CA GLY A 561 6.21 4.21 -3.41
C GLY A 561 6.10 3.04 -4.38
N ASP A 562 5.54 3.28 -5.58
CA ASP A 562 5.55 2.36 -6.72
C ASP A 562 7.00 2.25 -7.23
N SER A 563 7.79 1.47 -6.49
CA SER A 563 9.25 1.39 -6.61
C SER A 563 9.65 0.32 -7.62
N ASN A 564 10.93 0.31 -8.04
CA ASN A 564 11.47 -0.64 -9.02
C ASN A 564 11.61 -2.07 -8.43
N ILE A 565 10.48 -2.73 -8.15
CA ILE A 565 10.40 -4.09 -7.59
C ILE A 565 11.10 -5.11 -8.52
N GLU A 566 10.96 -4.95 -9.85
CA GLU A 566 11.64 -5.79 -10.86
C GLU A 566 13.18 -5.74 -10.73
N VAL A 567 13.73 -4.56 -10.39
CA VAL A 567 15.16 -4.38 -10.11
C VAL A 567 15.53 -5.05 -8.79
N ALA A 568 14.69 -4.95 -7.74
CA ALA A 568 14.94 -5.65 -6.48
C ALA A 568 14.93 -7.19 -6.62
N VAL A 569 14.18 -7.74 -7.58
CA VAL A 569 14.22 -9.18 -7.92
C VAL A 569 15.47 -9.52 -8.71
N THR A 570 15.81 -8.74 -9.74
CA THR A 570 16.99 -9.00 -10.58
C THR A 570 18.31 -8.85 -9.82
N MET A 571 18.36 -7.95 -8.85
CA MET A 571 19.55 -7.67 -8.03
C MET A 571 19.57 -8.46 -6.71
N PHE A 572 18.62 -9.38 -6.47
CA PHE A 572 18.55 -10.09 -5.18
C PHE A 572 19.82 -10.90 -4.91
N GLU A 573 20.32 -11.62 -5.91
CA GLU A 573 21.54 -12.44 -5.82
C GLU A 573 22.81 -11.58 -5.66
N GLU A 574 22.82 -10.36 -6.20
CA GLU A 574 23.93 -9.41 -6.06
C GLU A 574 23.92 -8.69 -4.70
N GLN A 575 22.76 -8.59 -4.05
CA GLN A 575 22.56 -7.77 -2.84
C GLN A 575 22.41 -8.59 -1.55
N HIS A 576 21.85 -9.80 -1.59
CA HIS A 576 21.51 -10.54 -0.37
C HIS A 576 22.75 -11.16 0.32
N ILE A 577 23.13 -10.59 1.47
CA ILE A 577 24.15 -11.15 2.34
C ILE A 577 23.53 -12.29 3.16
N CYS A 578 24.03 -13.51 2.94
CA CYS A 578 23.62 -14.68 3.71
C CYS A 578 24.04 -14.56 5.18
N ASN A 579 23.11 -14.86 6.09
CA ASN A 579 23.34 -14.88 7.54
C ASN A 579 23.22 -16.30 8.12
N ASP A 580 23.45 -16.46 9.43
CA ASP A 580 23.43 -17.74 10.15
C ASP A 580 22.18 -18.59 9.89
N TYR A 581 20.99 -17.99 9.72
CA TYR A 581 19.78 -18.75 9.39
C TYR A 581 19.82 -19.30 7.95
N CYS A 582 20.37 -18.56 7.00
CA CYS A 582 20.59 -19.02 5.62
C CYS A 582 21.57 -20.20 5.59
N GLU A 583 22.67 -20.11 6.36
CA GLU A 583 23.64 -21.20 6.49
C GLU A 583 23.04 -22.44 7.17
N TRP A 584 22.36 -22.26 8.31
CA TRP A 584 21.68 -23.34 9.04
C TRP A 584 20.65 -24.08 8.18
N ALA A 585 19.90 -23.35 7.36
CA ALA A 585 18.90 -23.92 6.46
C ALA A 585 19.52 -24.57 5.19
N GLY A 586 20.84 -24.48 5.00
CA GLY A 586 21.53 -25.03 3.84
C GLY A 586 21.17 -24.32 2.53
N LEU A 587 20.93 -23.00 2.57
CA LEU A 587 20.75 -22.20 1.36
C LEU A 587 22.11 -21.96 0.68
N GLU A 588 22.10 -21.86 -0.65
CA GLU A 588 23.31 -21.61 -1.43
C GLU A 588 23.78 -20.16 -1.25
N LYS A 589 25.09 -19.95 -1.10
CA LYS A 589 25.63 -18.60 -0.97
C LYS A 589 25.83 -17.99 -2.36
N TYR A 590 25.19 -16.85 -2.60
CA TYR A 590 25.59 -15.98 -3.70
C TYR A 590 26.99 -15.43 -3.41
N ILE A 591 27.95 -15.75 -4.28
CA ILE A 591 29.33 -15.27 -4.19
C ILE A 591 29.35 -13.87 -4.82
N SER A 592 29.85 -12.87 -4.11
CA SER A 592 29.99 -11.54 -4.70
C SER A 592 30.98 -11.56 -5.85
N LEU A 593 30.70 -10.82 -6.92
CA LEU A 593 31.57 -10.81 -8.11
C LEU A 593 33.00 -10.33 -7.80
N ASP A 594 33.18 -9.55 -6.73
CA ASP A 594 34.49 -9.09 -6.26
C ASP A 594 35.30 -10.23 -5.60
N GLU A 595 34.68 -11.09 -4.78
CA GLU A 595 35.33 -12.28 -4.20
C GLU A 595 35.71 -13.33 -5.27
N ALA A 596 34.94 -13.40 -6.36
CA ALA A 596 35.23 -14.25 -7.51
C ALA A 596 36.45 -13.78 -8.33
N VAL A 597 36.94 -12.56 -8.10
CA VAL A 597 38.17 -12.02 -8.73
C VAL A 597 39.39 -12.30 -7.86
N GLU A 598 39.35 -12.05 -6.54
CA GLU A 598 40.51 -12.33 -5.66
C GLU A 598 40.89 -13.82 -5.64
N THR A 599 39.93 -14.72 -5.85
CA THR A 599 40.16 -16.19 -5.90
C THR A 599 40.77 -16.71 -7.20
N GLN A 600 41.11 -15.84 -8.17
CA GLN A 600 41.86 -16.23 -9.40
C GLN A 600 43.34 -15.84 -9.39
N ASP A 601 43.78 -14.98 -8.48
CA ASP A 601 45.18 -14.53 -8.34
C ASP A 601 45.96 -15.26 -7.20
N SER A 602 45.40 -16.36 -6.66
CA SER A 602 45.95 -17.16 -5.54
C SER A 602 46.24 -18.62 -5.89
#